data_AF-A0A2J8RHE4-F1
#
_entry.id   AF-A0A2J8RHE4-F1
#
_cell.length_a   1.000
_cell.length_b   1.000
_cell.length_c   1.000
_cell.angle_alpha   90.00
_cell.angle_beta   90.00
_cell.angle_gamma   90.00
#
_symmetry.space_group_name_H-M   'P 1'
#
loop_
_entity.id
_entity.type
_entity.pdbx_description
1 polymer ?
#
loop_
_entity_poly.entity_id
_entity_poly.type
_entity_poly.pdbx_seq_one_letter_code
_entity_poly.pdbx_strand_id
1 'polypeptide(L)'
;MAAAGPAPRRVGFVGAGRMAGAIAQGLIRAGKVEAQHILASAPTDRNLCHFQALGCRTTHSNQEVLQSCLLVIFATKPHVLPAVLAEVAPVVTTEHILVSVAAGVSLSTLEELLPPNTRVLRVLPNLPCVVQEGAIVMARGRHVGSSETKLLQHLLEACGRCEEVPEAYVDIHTGLSGSGVAFVCAFSEALAEGAVKMGMPSSLAHRIAAQTLLGTAKMLLHEGQHPAQLRSDVCTPGGTTIYGLHALEQGGLRAATMSAVEAATCRAKELSRKIHLGLQSHTGPNCCSSWLPPNSLWR
;
A
#
# COMPACT_ATOMS: atom_id res chain seq x y z
N MET A 1 -33.21 0.54 -28.97
CA MET A 1 -32.04 -0.36 -28.89
C MET A 1 -31.06 0.26 -27.90
N ALA A 2 -31.05 -0.21 -26.65
CA ALA A 2 -30.10 0.26 -25.66
C ALA A 2 -28.69 -0.15 -26.09
N ALA A 3 -27.79 0.81 -26.19
CA ALA A 3 -26.37 0.53 -26.43
C ALA A 3 -25.88 -0.39 -25.30
N ALA A 4 -25.34 -1.55 -25.68
CA ALA A 4 -24.66 -2.42 -24.73
C ALA A 4 -23.53 -1.61 -24.09
N GLY A 5 -23.60 -1.38 -22.78
CA GLY A 5 -22.52 -0.76 -22.02
C GLY A 5 -21.22 -1.57 -22.16
N PRO A 6 -20.06 -0.99 -21.84
CA PRO A 6 -18.81 -1.73 -21.86
C PRO A 6 -18.94 -3.00 -21.03
N ALA A 7 -18.42 -4.13 -21.54
CA ALA A 7 -18.46 -5.43 -20.87
C ALA A 7 -18.05 -5.31 -19.39
N PRO A 8 -18.66 -6.09 -18.47
CA PRO A 8 -18.36 -5.99 -17.05
C PRO A 8 -16.86 -6.17 -16.81
N ARG A 9 -16.24 -5.14 -16.23
CA ARG A 9 -14.79 -5.09 -16.00
C ARG A 9 -14.43 -6.12 -14.94
N ARG A 10 -13.80 -7.21 -15.37
CA ARG A 10 -13.30 -8.25 -14.46
C ARG A 10 -11.97 -7.81 -13.86
N VAL A 11 -11.91 -7.82 -12.53
CA VAL A 11 -10.71 -7.46 -11.76
C VAL A 11 -10.11 -8.72 -11.15
N GLY A 12 -8.85 -8.97 -11.49
CA GLY A 12 -8.08 -10.11 -11.01
C GLY A 12 -7.20 -9.73 -9.83
N PHE A 13 -7.08 -10.62 -8.85
CA PHE A 13 -6.09 -10.52 -7.79
C PHE A 13 -5.19 -11.75 -7.83
N VAL A 14 -3.89 -11.53 -8.04
CA VAL A 14 -2.88 -12.57 -7.85
C VAL A 14 -2.31 -12.41 -6.45
N GLY A 15 -2.73 -13.32 -5.55
CA GLY A 15 -2.51 -13.23 -4.11
C GLY A 15 -3.74 -12.68 -3.37
N ALA A 16 -4.35 -13.53 -2.54
CA ALA A 16 -5.49 -13.17 -1.68
C ALA A 16 -5.04 -12.81 -0.24
N GLY A 17 -4.14 -11.83 -0.13
CA GLY A 17 -3.68 -11.32 1.16
C GLY A 17 -4.63 -10.30 1.80
N ARG A 18 -4.26 -9.80 2.98
CA ARG A 18 -5.03 -8.75 3.70
C ARG A 18 -5.21 -7.48 2.86
N MET A 19 -4.18 -7.05 2.12
CA MET A 19 -4.28 -5.86 1.27
C MET A 19 -5.17 -6.10 0.05
N ALA A 20 -5.06 -7.27 -0.60
CA ALA A 20 -5.95 -7.65 -1.69
C ALA A 20 -7.41 -7.65 -1.24
N GLY A 21 -7.69 -8.23 -0.07
CA GLY A 21 -9.03 -8.24 0.52
C GLY A 21 -9.56 -6.85 0.83
N ALA A 22 -8.71 -5.96 1.39
CA ALA A 22 -9.09 -4.58 1.66
C ALA A 22 -9.50 -3.82 0.38
N ILE A 23 -8.71 -3.99 -0.70
CA ILE A 23 -9.00 -3.37 -2.00
C ILE A 23 -10.30 -3.96 -2.57
N ALA A 24 -10.42 -5.28 -2.66
CA ALA A 24 -11.62 -5.93 -3.19
C ALA A 24 -12.89 -5.51 -2.43
N GLN A 25 -12.81 -5.48 -1.09
CA GLN A 25 -13.90 -5.01 -0.24
C GLN A 25 -14.27 -3.55 -0.51
N GLY A 26 -13.29 -2.67 -0.70
CA GLY A 26 -13.51 -1.27 -1.06
C GLY A 26 -14.25 -1.14 -2.38
N LEU A 27 -13.77 -1.82 -3.42
CA LEU A 27 -14.39 -1.82 -4.75
C LEU A 27 -15.85 -2.28 -4.71
N ILE A 28 -16.13 -3.36 -3.97
CA ILE A 28 -17.50 -3.90 -3.82
C ILE A 28 -18.38 -2.93 -3.05
N ARG A 29 -17.93 -2.44 -1.88
CA ARG A 29 -18.72 -1.55 -1.02
C ARG A 29 -19.06 -0.23 -1.70
N ALA A 30 -18.15 0.30 -2.51
CA ALA A 30 -18.38 1.51 -3.29
C ALA A 30 -19.22 1.28 -4.57
N GLY A 31 -19.65 0.04 -4.85
CA GLY A 31 -20.42 -0.30 -6.05
C GLY A 31 -19.64 -0.16 -7.35
N LYS A 32 -18.29 -0.11 -7.29
CA LYS A 32 -17.44 0.09 -8.47
C LYS A 32 -17.24 -1.21 -9.26
N VAL A 33 -17.27 -2.35 -8.57
CA VAL A 33 -17.16 -3.69 -9.17
C VAL A 33 -18.04 -4.66 -8.39
N GLU A 34 -18.88 -5.43 -9.08
CA GLU A 34 -19.65 -6.50 -8.46
C GLU A 34 -18.74 -7.66 -8.03
N ALA A 35 -19.03 -8.28 -6.89
CA ALA A 35 -18.21 -9.37 -6.35
C ALA A 35 -17.98 -10.52 -7.35
N GLN A 36 -19.00 -10.89 -8.12
CA GLN A 36 -18.93 -11.93 -9.16
C GLN A 36 -17.97 -11.61 -10.32
N HIS A 37 -17.58 -10.35 -10.47
CA HIS A 37 -16.60 -9.89 -11.46
C HIS A 37 -15.17 -9.78 -10.88
N ILE A 38 -14.98 -10.14 -9.61
CA ILE A 38 -13.68 -10.25 -8.98
C ILE A 38 -13.26 -11.73 -8.94
N LEU A 39 -12.04 -12.01 -9.40
CA LEU A 39 -11.41 -13.33 -9.33
C LEU A 39 -10.07 -13.22 -8.59
N ALA A 40 -9.90 -14.01 -7.52
CA ALA A 40 -8.66 -14.02 -6.75
C ALA A 40 -7.98 -15.39 -6.74
N SER A 41 -6.65 -15.42 -6.90
CA SER A 41 -5.83 -16.61 -6.74
C SER A 41 -5.02 -16.59 -5.45
N ALA A 42 -4.85 -17.77 -4.85
CA ALA A 42 -3.90 -18.01 -3.77
C ALA A 42 -3.54 -19.49 -3.67
N PRO A 43 -2.38 -19.85 -3.10
CA PRO A 43 -1.96 -21.25 -2.99
C PRO A 43 -2.78 -22.07 -1.98
N THR A 44 -3.55 -21.44 -1.08
CA THR A 44 -4.34 -22.14 -0.05
C THR A 44 -5.71 -21.49 0.14
N ASP A 45 -6.71 -22.29 0.51
CA ASP A 45 -8.08 -21.82 0.77
C ASP A 45 -8.18 -20.86 1.96
N ARG A 46 -7.27 -20.95 2.92
CA ARG A 46 -7.21 -20.03 4.06
C ARG A 46 -7.13 -18.57 3.60
N ASN A 47 -6.41 -18.31 2.51
CA ASN A 47 -6.30 -16.98 1.93
C ASN A 47 -7.55 -16.59 1.12
N LEU A 48 -8.23 -17.56 0.52
CA LEU A 48 -9.40 -17.37 -0.34
C LEU A 48 -10.70 -17.16 0.44
N CYS A 49 -10.77 -17.65 1.68
CA CYS A 49 -11.97 -17.59 2.52
C CYS A 49 -12.58 -16.16 2.62
N HIS A 50 -11.73 -15.13 2.72
CA HIS A 50 -12.23 -13.75 2.77
C HIS A 50 -12.88 -13.31 1.45
N PHE A 51 -12.30 -13.67 0.31
CA PHE A 51 -12.87 -13.37 -1.01
C PHE A 51 -14.17 -14.14 -1.24
N GLN A 52 -14.23 -15.42 -0.84
CA GLN A 52 -15.45 -16.22 -0.89
C GLN A 52 -16.57 -15.60 -0.04
N ALA A 53 -16.25 -15.13 1.16
CA ALA A 53 -17.21 -14.45 2.05
C ALA A 53 -17.72 -13.11 1.47
N LEU A 54 -16.96 -12.46 0.59
CA LEU A 54 -17.39 -11.28 -0.15
C LEU A 54 -18.24 -11.63 -1.39
N GLY A 55 -18.40 -12.91 -1.73
CA GLY A 55 -19.09 -13.37 -2.95
C GLY A 55 -18.22 -13.34 -4.20
N CYS A 56 -16.89 -13.23 -4.04
CA CYS A 56 -15.96 -13.24 -5.16
C CYS A 56 -15.68 -14.66 -5.66
N ARG A 57 -15.28 -14.76 -6.94
CA ARG A 57 -14.74 -16.01 -7.49
C ARG A 57 -13.31 -16.22 -7.00
N THR A 58 -12.92 -17.48 -6.83
CA THR A 58 -11.58 -17.84 -6.37
C THR A 58 -11.00 -19.00 -7.15
N THR A 59 -9.68 -19.04 -7.28
CA THR A 59 -8.93 -20.13 -7.94
C THR A 59 -7.59 -20.36 -7.24
N HIS A 60 -6.91 -21.46 -7.57
CA HIS A 60 -5.50 -21.68 -7.21
C HIS A 60 -4.53 -21.39 -8.36
N SER A 61 -5.02 -21.05 -9.55
CA SER A 61 -4.20 -20.77 -10.74
C SER A 61 -4.03 -19.27 -10.97
N ASN A 62 -2.79 -18.78 -10.98
CA ASN A 62 -2.52 -17.38 -11.33
C ASN A 62 -2.83 -17.12 -12.80
N GLN A 63 -2.56 -18.09 -13.68
CA GLN A 63 -2.84 -17.96 -15.12
C GLN A 63 -4.32 -17.81 -15.42
N GLU A 64 -5.21 -18.51 -14.69
CA GLU A 64 -6.66 -18.36 -14.86
C GLU A 64 -7.13 -16.94 -14.55
N VAL A 65 -6.49 -16.27 -13.59
CA VAL A 65 -6.76 -14.86 -13.26
C VAL A 65 -6.48 -13.96 -14.46
N LEU A 66 -5.30 -14.08 -15.07
CA LEU A 66 -4.92 -13.30 -16.26
C LEU A 66 -5.84 -13.62 -17.44
N GLN A 67 -6.13 -14.90 -17.70
CA GLN A 67 -7.01 -15.31 -18.81
C GLN A 67 -8.45 -14.77 -18.67
N SER A 68 -8.90 -14.51 -17.43
CA SER A 68 -10.26 -14.07 -17.15
C SER A 68 -10.42 -12.57 -16.91
N CYS A 69 -9.32 -11.84 -16.65
CA CYS A 69 -9.36 -10.47 -16.13
C CYS A 69 -8.38 -9.56 -16.88
N LEU A 70 -8.85 -8.36 -17.26
CA LEU A 70 -8.01 -7.38 -17.94
C LEU A 70 -7.23 -6.49 -16.95
N LEU A 71 -7.83 -6.14 -15.81
CA LEU A 71 -7.14 -5.42 -14.74
C LEU A 71 -6.70 -6.42 -13.67
N VAL A 72 -5.40 -6.62 -13.51
CA VAL A 72 -4.87 -7.63 -12.57
C VAL A 72 -3.92 -7.01 -11.56
N ILE A 73 -4.24 -7.20 -10.29
CA ILE A 73 -3.51 -6.68 -9.13
C ILE A 73 -2.66 -7.80 -8.53
N PHE A 74 -1.34 -7.67 -8.62
CA PHE A 74 -0.37 -8.52 -7.94
C PHE A 74 -0.20 -8.06 -6.49
N ALA A 75 -0.78 -8.83 -5.57
CA ALA A 75 -0.77 -8.58 -4.13
C ALA A 75 -0.05 -9.71 -3.36
N THR A 76 1.08 -10.14 -3.90
CA THR A 76 1.98 -11.11 -3.29
C THR A 76 3.08 -10.42 -2.48
N LYS A 77 3.86 -11.20 -1.71
CA LYS A 77 5.02 -10.65 -0.99
C LYS A 77 6.10 -10.21 -2.01
N PRO A 78 6.87 -9.15 -1.74
CA PRO A 78 7.86 -8.64 -2.70
C PRO A 78 8.86 -9.67 -3.22
N HIS A 79 9.33 -10.59 -2.38
CA HIS A 79 10.27 -11.65 -2.78
C HIS A 79 9.62 -12.79 -3.58
N VAL A 80 8.29 -12.94 -3.54
CA VAL A 80 7.54 -13.96 -4.29
C VAL A 80 7.14 -13.45 -5.67
N LEU A 81 6.91 -12.14 -5.80
CA LEU A 81 6.42 -11.52 -7.02
C LEU A 81 7.21 -11.92 -8.29
N PRO A 82 8.55 -11.98 -8.30
CA PRO A 82 9.30 -12.34 -9.51
C PRO A 82 8.97 -13.72 -10.07
N ALA A 83 8.87 -14.73 -9.22
CA ALA A 83 8.50 -16.09 -9.64
C ALA A 83 7.07 -16.12 -10.20
N VAL A 84 6.16 -15.36 -9.59
CA VAL A 84 4.78 -15.22 -10.05
C VAL A 84 4.69 -14.51 -11.39
N LEU A 85 5.49 -13.46 -11.62
CA LEU A 85 5.54 -12.76 -12.90
C LEU A 85 6.07 -13.69 -14.00
N ALA A 86 7.12 -14.47 -13.73
CA ALA A 86 7.64 -15.46 -14.66
C ALA A 86 6.60 -16.56 -15.00
N GLU A 87 5.82 -17.01 -14.02
CA GLU A 87 4.74 -18.00 -14.21
C GLU A 87 3.64 -17.50 -15.15
N VAL A 88 3.26 -16.23 -15.03
CA VAL A 88 2.14 -15.65 -15.80
C VAL A 88 2.56 -14.96 -17.09
N ALA A 89 3.84 -14.62 -17.26
CA ALA A 89 4.36 -13.94 -18.44
C ALA A 89 3.90 -14.54 -19.78
N PRO A 90 3.81 -15.88 -19.97
CA PRO A 90 3.36 -16.47 -21.23
C PRO A 90 1.90 -16.15 -21.61
N VAL A 91 1.04 -15.78 -20.65
CA VAL A 91 -0.37 -15.47 -20.87
C VAL A 91 -0.68 -13.97 -20.82
N VAL A 92 0.33 -13.14 -20.55
CA VAL A 92 0.19 -11.68 -20.55
C VAL A 92 0.08 -11.18 -21.98
N THR A 93 -0.94 -10.38 -22.23
CA THR A 93 -1.22 -9.70 -23.50
C THR A 93 -1.15 -8.19 -23.33
N THR A 94 -1.05 -7.46 -24.44
CA THR A 94 -1.10 -5.99 -24.44
C THR A 94 -2.43 -5.44 -23.92
N GLU A 95 -3.51 -6.24 -23.88
CA GLU A 95 -4.82 -5.85 -23.35
C GLU A 95 -4.87 -5.78 -21.81
N HIS A 96 -3.90 -6.37 -21.12
CA HIS A 96 -3.84 -6.32 -19.67
C HIS A 96 -3.39 -4.95 -19.15
N ILE A 97 -3.93 -4.58 -17.99
CA ILE A 97 -3.46 -3.51 -17.12
C ILE A 97 -2.98 -4.20 -15.84
N LEU A 98 -1.67 -4.27 -15.67
CA LEU A 98 -1.04 -4.97 -14.56
C LEU A 98 -0.68 -3.98 -13.46
N VAL A 99 -1.05 -4.30 -12.22
CA VAL A 99 -0.86 -3.43 -11.06
C VAL A 99 -0.09 -4.19 -10.02
N SER A 100 1.05 -3.67 -9.57
CA SER A 100 1.78 -4.25 -8.43
C SER A 100 1.51 -3.42 -7.17
N VAL A 101 1.16 -4.10 -6.07
CA VAL A 101 1.13 -3.50 -4.73
C VAL A 101 2.32 -3.92 -3.85
N ALA A 102 3.33 -4.55 -4.44
CA ALA A 102 4.50 -5.02 -3.72
C ALA A 102 5.45 -3.87 -3.38
N ALA A 103 5.72 -3.68 -2.09
CA ALA A 103 6.70 -2.70 -1.62
C ALA A 103 8.11 -3.04 -2.12
N GLY A 104 8.86 -2.02 -2.54
CA GLY A 104 10.26 -2.14 -2.94
C GLY A 104 10.54 -2.73 -4.33
N VAL A 105 9.52 -3.14 -5.09
CA VAL A 105 9.70 -3.58 -6.49
C VAL A 105 9.47 -2.39 -7.43
N SER A 106 10.48 -2.00 -8.18
CA SER A 106 10.40 -0.84 -9.10
C SER A 106 9.64 -1.16 -10.38
N LEU A 107 9.12 -0.13 -11.04
CA LEU A 107 8.52 -0.22 -12.37
C LEU A 107 9.51 -0.82 -13.37
N SER A 108 10.79 -0.42 -13.33
CA SER A 108 11.82 -0.98 -14.20
C SER A 108 11.94 -2.49 -14.07
N THR A 109 11.94 -3.01 -12.83
CA THR A 109 11.99 -4.45 -12.57
C THR A 109 10.72 -5.15 -13.02
N LEU A 110 9.54 -4.55 -12.85
CA LEU A 110 8.30 -5.13 -13.36
C LEU A 110 8.32 -5.21 -14.90
N GLU A 111 8.74 -4.14 -15.57
CA GLU A 111 8.87 -4.07 -17.03
C GLU A 111 9.91 -5.05 -17.59
N GLU A 112 11.01 -5.30 -16.87
CA GLU A 112 12.03 -6.28 -17.26
C GLU A 112 11.55 -7.73 -17.13
N LEU A 113 10.69 -8.02 -16.14
CA LEU A 113 10.19 -9.37 -15.87
C LEU A 113 8.93 -9.73 -16.67
N LEU A 114 8.33 -8.77 -17.37
CA LEU A 114 7.11 -8.95 -18.14
C LEU A 114 7.39 -8.81 -19.64
N PRO A 115 6.50 -9.31 -20.51
CA PRO A 115 6.66 -9.14 -21.95
C PRO A 115 6.81 -7.65 -22.35
N PRO A 116 7.55 -7.35 -23.44
CA PRO A 116 7.70 -5.98 -23.92
C PRO A 116 6.34 -5.30 -24.16
N ASN A 117 6.29 -3.98 -23.95
CA ASN A 117 5.08 -3.15 -24.10
C ASN A 117 3.94 -3.45 -23.11
N THR A 118 4.20 -4.19 -22.03
CA THR A 118 3.21 -4.44 -20.99
C THR A 118 2.85 -3.14 -20.25
N ARG A 119 1.55 -2.93 -20.01
CA ARG A 119 1.02 -1.80 -19.25
C ARG A 119 1.09 -2.11 -17.76
N VAL A 120 2.05 -1.51 -17.06
CA VAL A 120 2.28 -1.74 -15.63
C VAL A 120 2.11 -0.46 -14.81
N LEU A 121 1.38 -0.54 -13.71
CA LEU A 121 1.34 0.47 -12.66
C LEU A 121 1.90 -0.09 -11.35
N ARG A 122 2.64 0.76 -10.62
CA ARG A 122 3.07 0.49 -9.26
C ARG A 122 2.18 1.30 -8.33
N VAL A 123 1.47 0.61 -7.45
CA VAL A 123 0.57 1.22 -6.46
C VAL A 123 1.12 0.89 -5.09
N LEU A 124 1.15 1.87 -4.20
CA LEU A 124 1.53 1.63 -2.82
C LEU A 124 0.40 2.11 -1.90
N PRO A 125 -0.44 1.19 -1.42
CA PRO A 125 -1.42 1.48 -0.37
C PRO A 125 -0.79 1.37 1.02
N ASN A 126 -1.47 1.92 2.03
CA ASN A 126 -1.15 1.68 3.43
C ASN A 126 -2.28 0.94 4.17
N LEU A 127 -2.01 0.55 5.42
CA LEU A 127 -2.91 -0.32 6.19
C LEU A 127 -4.35 0.21 6.36
N PRO A 128 -4.59 1.53 6.56
CA PRO A 128 -5.94 2.10 6.63
C PRO A 128 -6.89 1.80 5.46
N CYS A 129 -6.41 1.26 4.32
CA CYS A 129 -7.29 0.70 3.28
C CYS A 129 -8.26 -0.36 3.83
N VAL A 130 -7.91 -1.08 4.91
CA VAL A 130 -8.81 -2.06 5.55
C VAL A 130 -10.09 -1.44 6.13
N VAL A 131 -10.06 -0.15 6.43
CA VAL A 131 -11.22 0.65 6.86
C VAL A 131 -11.61 1.69 5.81
N GLN A 132 -11.10 1.54 4.58
CA GLN A 132 -11.40 2.40 3.42
C GLN A 132 -10.96 3.88 3.60
N GLU A 133 -9.95 4.12 4.44
CA GLU A 133 -9.36 5.44 4.71
C GLU A 133 -7.85 5.44 4.37
N GLY A 134 -7.49 4.70 3.33
CA GLY A 134 -6.12 4.56 2.85
C GLY A 134 -5.52 5.86 2.34
N ALA A 135 -4.20 5.98 2.48
CA ALA A 135 -3.40 6.88 1.66
C ALA A 135 -2.67 6.01 0.63
N ILE A 136 -2.91 6.27 -0.64
CA ILE A 136 -2.45 5.46 -1.76
C ILE A 136 -1.72 6.37 -2.74
N VAL A 137 -0.53 5.94 -3.17
CA VAL A 137 0.15 6.57 -4.31
C VAL A 137 0.30 5.59 -5.45
N MET A 138 0.33 6.13 -6.66
CA MET A 138 0.45 5.35 -7.89
C MET A 138 1.48 5.98 -8.82
N ALA A 139 2.34 5.15 -9.38
CA ALA A 139 3.29 5.53 -10.42
C ALA A 139 3.05 4.65 -11.66
N ARG A 140 3.12 5.27 -12.85
CA ARG A 140 2.85 4.59 -14.12
C ARG A 140 4.13 4.19 -14.85
N GLY A 141 4.15 2.99 -15.41
CA GLY A 141 5.20 2.53 -16.31
C GLY A 141 5.14 3.22 -17.68
N ARG A 142 6.13 2.91 -18.53
CA ARG A 142 6.37 3.60 -19.82
C ARG A 142 5.22 3.48 -20.81
N HIS A 143 4.50 2.35 -20.76
CA HIS A 143 3.47 2.01 -21.73
C HIS A 143 2.06 2.35 -21.25
N VAL A 144 1.91 3.01 -20.11
CA VAL A 144 0.60 3.33 -19.51
C VAL A 144 0.16 4.75 -19.89
N GLY A 145 -1.02 4.82 -20.50
CA GLY A 145 -1.71 6.06 -20.85
C GLY A 145 -2.50 6.67 -19.70
N SER A 146 -3.00 7.89 -19.90
CA SER A 146 -3.79 8.62 -18.90
C SER A 146 -5.15 7.98 -18.62
N SER A 147 -5.72 7.24 -19.57
CA SER A 147 -6.98 6.51 -19.42
C SER A 147 -6.90 5.42 -18.36
N GLU A 148 -5.85 4.61 -18.38
CA GLU A 148 -5.61 3.51 -17.45
C GLU A 148 -5.31 4.02 -16.05
N THR A 149 -4.49 5.08 -15.95
CA THR A 149 -4.21 5.76 -14.68
C THR A 149 -5.49 6.30 -14.05
N LYS A 150 -6.32 7.05 -14.82
CA LYS A 150 -7.59 7.59 -14.32
C LYS A 150 -8.57 6.48 -13.92
N LEU A 151 -8.60 5.39 -14.69
CA LEU A 151 -9.39 4.21 -14.34
C LEU A 151 -8.97 3.64 -13.00
N LEU A 152 -7.68 3.38 -12.81
CA LEU A 152 -7.18 2.78 -11.59
C LEU A 152 -7.33 3.71 -10.39
N GLN A 153 -7.06 5.01 -10.56
CA GLN A 153 -7.31 6.02 -9.54
C GLN A 153 -8.78 6.02 -9.11
N HIS A 154 -9.70 6.09 -10.09
CA HIS A 154 -11.13 6.05 -9.80
C HIS A 154 -11.53 4.78 -9.04
N LEU A 155 -10.94 3.62 -9.34
CA LEU A 155 -11.21 2.40 -8.57
C LEU A 155 -10.66 2.49 -7.15
N LEU A 156 -9.38 2.85 -7.00
CA LEU A 156 -8.68 2.89 -5.72
C LEU A 156 -9.17 3.98 -4.77
N GLU A 157 -9.84 5.03 -5.27
CA GLU A 157 -10.56 6.01 -4.45
C GLU A 157 -11.66 5.38 -3.57
N ALA A 158 -12.09 4.15 -3.86
CA ALA A 158 -12.98 3.41 -2.97
C ALA A 158 -12.30 2.97 -1.67
N CYS A 159 -10.97 2.96 -1.64
CA CYS A 159 -10.14 2.49 -0.53
C CYS A 159 -9.51 3.63 0.27
N GLY A 160 -9.77 4.88 -0.10
CA GLY A 160 -9.18 6.07 0.50
C GLY A 160 -8.72 7.06 -0.56
N ARG A 161 -7.75 7.93 -0.21
CA ARG A 161 -7.19 8.92 -1.13
C ARG A 161 -6.11 8.30 -2.02
N CYS A 162 -6.23 8.47 -3.34
CA CYS A 162 -5.28 7.96 -4.32
C CYS A 162 -4.72 9.08 -5.20
N GLU A 163 -3.39 9.20 -5.26
CA GLU A 163 -2.69 10.25 -6.02
C GLU A 163 -1.69 9.63 -7.01
N GLU A 164 -1.65 10.15 -8.24
CA GLU A 164 -0.57 9.84 -9.20
C GLU A 164 0.68 10.65 -8.83
N VAL A 165 1.83 9.98 -8.75
CA VAL A 165 3.12 10.60 -8.39
C VAL A 165 4.26 10.06 -9.25
N PRO A 166 5.38 10.80 -9.36
CA PRO A 166 6.64 10.23 -9.82
C PRO A 166 7.06 9.03 -8.96
N GLU A 167 7.62 7.99 -9.58
CA GLU A 167 8.02 6.77 -8.85
C GLU A 167 9.01 7.05 -7.71
N ALA A 168 9.87 8.07 -7.85
CA ALA A 168 10.82 8.50 -6.83
C ALA A 168 10.16 8.86 -5.48
N TYR A 169 8.85 9.17 -5.47
CA TYR A 169 8.11 9.49 -4.25
C TYR A 169 7.49 8.26 -3.57
N VAL A 170 7.52 7.08 -4.19
CA VAL A 170 6.93 5.86 -3.61
C VAL A 170 7.67 5.42 -2.33
N ASP A 171 9.01 5.53 -2.30
CA ASP A 171 9.77 5.21 -1.09
C ASP A 171 9.57 6.27 0.01
N ILE A 172 9.38 7.53 -0.37
CA ILE A 172 9.01 8.62 0.56
C ILE A 172 7.62 8.32 1.15
N HIS A 173 6.66 7.93 0.32
CA HIS A 173 5.33 7.51 0.77
C HIS A 173 5.40 6.30 1.71
N THR A 174 6.30 5.35 1.47
CA THR A 174 6.53 4.22 2.39
C THR A 174 6.96 4.70 3.78
N GLY A 175 7.91 5.64 3.84
CA GLY A 175 8.38 6.22 5.09
C GLY A 175 7.34 7.12 5.78
N LEU A 176 6.48 7.78 5.01
CA LEU A 176 5.44 8.67 5.50
C LEU A 176 4.15 7.93 5.87
N SER A 177 3.40 7.39 4.90
CA SER A 177 2.05 6.85 5.11
C SER A 177 2.06 5.38 5.52
N GLY A 178 3.03 4.60 5.02
CA GLY A 178 3.15 3.17 5.30
C GLY A 178 3.59 2.97 6.74
N SER A 179 4.74 3.55 7.07
CA SER A 179 5.31 3.53 8.43
C SER A 179 4.54 4.45 9.39
N GLY A 180 3.93 5.53 8.88
CA GLY A 180 3.18 6.50 9.66
C GLY A 180 2.03 5.93 10.47
N VAL A 181 1.44 4.80 10.05
CA VAL A 181 0.41 4.11 10.85
C VAL A 181 0.96 3.78 12.24
N ALA A 182 2.18 3.24 12.32
CA ALA A 182 2.82 2.91 13.59
C ALA A 182 3.19 4.17 14.38
N PHE A 183 3.61 5.24 13.71
CA PHE A 183 3.93 6.51 14.37
C PHE A 183 2.68 7.13 15.03
N VAL A 184 1.54 7.09 14.32
CA VAL A 184 0.25 7.55 14.84
C VAL A 184 -0.25 6.67 15.99
N CYS A 185 -0.06 5.35 15.92
CA CYS A 185 -0.36 4.45 17.05
C CYS A 185 0.45 4.82 18.29
N ALA A 186 1.77 5.00 18.16
CA ALA A 186 2.63 5.38 19.28
C ALA A 186 2.25 6.74 19.87
N PHE A 187 1.90 7.71 19.02
CA PHE A 187 1.41 9.02 19.48
C PHE A 187 0.05 8.91 20.19
N SER A 188 -0.87 8.10 19.67
CA SER A 188 -2.16 7.84 20.32
C SER A 188 -2.01 7.18 21.69
N GLU A 189 -1.08 6.23 21.81
CA GLU A 189 -0.75 5.55 23.07
C GLU A 189 -0.18 6.55 24.08
N ALA A 190 0.81 7.36 23.68
CA ALA A 190 1.39 8.39 24.54
C ALA A 190 0.35 9.42 25.03
N LEU A 191 -0.60 9.83 24.18
CA LEU A 191 -1.71 10.70 24.59
C LEU A 191 -2.60 10.03 25.64
N ALA A 192 -2.95 8.75 25.43
CA ALA A 192 -3.78 8.00 26.36
C ALA A 192 -3.08 7.80 27.72
N GLU A 193 -1.80 7.43 27.72
CA GLU A 193 -1.00 7.30 28.94
C GLU A 193 -0.88 8.63 29.69
N GLY A 194 -0.71 9.74 28.97
CA GLY A 194 -0.75 11.08 29.54
C GLY A 194 -2.07 11.37 30.28
N ALA A 195 -3.21 11.00 29.69
CA ALA A 195 -4.52 11.17 30.32
C ALA A 195 -4.72 10.23 31.53
N VAL A 196 -4.21 8.99 31.46
CA VAL A 196 -4.23 8.05 32.59
C VAL A 196 -3.42 8.59 33.77
N LYS A 197 -2.24 9.16 33.51
CA LYS A 197 -1.43 9.83 34.53
C LYS A 197 -2.19 10.96 35.24
N MET A 198 -3.13 11.61 34.54
CA MET A 198 -4.00 12.66 35.11
C MET A 198 -5.28 12.11 35.77
N GLY A 199 -5.44 10.79 35.87
CA GLY A 199 -6.54 10.13 36.58
C GLY A 199 -7.67 9.61 35.71
N MET A 200 -7.56 9.65 34.37
CA MET A 200 -8.59 9.09 33.48
C MET A 200 -8.53 7.56 33.42
N PRO A 201 -9.66 6.83 33.41
CA PRO A 201 -9.67 5.39 33.16
C PRO A 201 -9.05 5.03 31.79
N SER A 202 -8.19 4.01 31.76
CA SER A 202 -7.41 3.63 30.57
C SER A 202 -8.28 3.39 29.31
N SER A 203 -9.39 2.67 29.43
CA SER A 203 -10.26 2.38 28.27
C SER A 203 -10.95 3.62 27.71
N LEU A 204 -11.21 4.64 28.54
CA LEU A 204 -11.74 5.93 28.11
C LEU A 204 -10.64 6.73 27.42
N ALA A 205 -9.45 6.81 28.02
CA ALA A 205 -8.30 7.54 27.49
C ALA A 205 -7.94 7.10 26.06
N HIS A 206 -7.84 5.79 25.82
CA HIS A 206 -7.52 5.25 24.49
C HIS A 206 -8.59 5.60 23.44
N ARG A 207 -9.88 5.50 23.79
CA ARG A 207 -10.97 5.86 22.87
C ARG A 207 -10.99 7.35 22.55
N ILE A 208 -10.80 8.21 23.54
CA ILE A 208 -10.75 9.65 23.34
C ILE A 208 -9.52 10.05 22.54
N ALA A 209 -8.34 9.47 22.80
CA ALA A 209 -7.13 9.73 22.01
C ALA A 209 -7.33 9.37 20.53
N ALA A 210 -7.87 8.18 20.24
CA ALA A 210 -8.16 7.76 18.87
C ALA A 210 -9.18 8.69 18.18
N GLN A 211 -10.23 9.10 18.89
CA GLN A 211 -11.24 10.03 18.37
C GLN A 211 -10.67 11.43 18.10
N THR A 212 -9.80 11.94 18.97
CA THR A 212 -9.10 13.22 18.79
C THR A 212 -8.25 13.19 17.52
N LEU A 213 -7.51 12.09 17.28
CA LEU A 213 -6.72 11.93 16.06
C LEU A 213 -7.59 11.86 14.80
N LEU A 214 -8.68 11.08 14.83
CA LEU A 214 -9.62 10.99 13.72
C LEU A 214 -10.24 12.35 13.37
N GLY A 215 -10.75 13.07 14.36
CA GLY A 215 -11.36 14.39 14.17
C GLY A 215 -10.37 15.41 13.60
N THR A 216 -9.17 15.46 14.17
CA THR A 216 -8.10 16.37 13.71
C THR A 216 -7.68 16.06 12.27
N ALA A 217 -7.53 14.77 11.91
CA ALA A 217 -7.20 14.36 10.56
C ALA A 217 -8.30 14.79 9.56
N LYS A 218 -9.58 14.64 9.92
CA LYS A 218 -10.70 15.10 9.08
C LYS A 218 -10.70 16.60 8.86
N MET A 219 -10.41 17.40 9.89
CA MET A 219 -10.30 18.86 9.76
C MET A 219 -9.19 19.25 8.77
N LEU A 220 -8.00 18.64 8.92
CA LEU A 220 -6.87 18.87 8.03
C LEU A 220 -7.18 18.50 6.56
N LEU A 221 -7.94 17.44 6.34
CA LEU A 221 -8.31 16.98 4.98
C LEU A 221 -9.41 17.83 4.34
N HIS A 222 -10.35 18.36 5.13
CA HIS A 222 -11.53 19.06 4.63
C HIS A 222 -11.30 20.57 4.44
N GLU A 223 -10.51 21.21 5.31
CA GLU A 223 -10.47 22.68 5.35
C GLU A 223 -9.37 23.29 4.48
N GLY A 224 -8.47 22.50 3.88
CA GLY A 224 -7.35 23.01 3.07
C GLY A 224 -6.41 23.97 3.82
N GLN A 225 -6.63 24.13 5.13
CA GLN A 225 -5.93 25.05 5.99
C GLN A 225 -4.54 24.51 6.30
N HIS A 226 -3.57 25.41 6.37
CA HIS A 226 -2.23 25.05 6.82
C HIS A 226 -2.31 24.55 8.29
N PRO A 227 -1.63 23.44 8.68
CA PRO A 227 -1.71 22.91 10.05
C PRO A 227 -1.39 23.91 11.16
N ALA A 228 -0.54 24.90 10.87
CA ALA A 228 -0.23 25.97 11.80
C ALA A 228 -1.43 26.87 12.12
N GLN A 229 -2.36 27.04 11.17
CA GLN A 229 -3.60 27.80 11.37
C GLN A 229 -4.53 27.03 12.30
N LEU A 230 -4.83 25.76 11.98
CA LEU A 230 -5.67 24.92 12.84
C LEU A 230 -5.14 24.84 14.27
N ARG A 231 -3.80 24.74 14.43
CA ARG A 231 -3.15 24.80 15.75
C ARG A 231 -3.38 26.15 16.46
N SER A 232 -3.32 27.26 15.72
CA SER A 232 -3.59 28.59 16.27
C SER A 232 -5.03 28.74 16.72
N ASP A 233 -5.98 28.21 15.95
CA ASP A 233 -7.42 28.33 16.21
C ASP A 233 -7.85 27.63 17.52
N VAL A 234 -7.17 26.53 17.88
CA VAL A 234 -7.41 25.80 19.14
C VAL A 234 -6.55 26.29 20.32
N CYS A 235 -5.76 27.34 20.12
CA CYS A 235 -4.78 27.84 21.09
C CYS A 235 -5.19 29.21 21.63
N THR A 236 -5.96 29.22 22.72
CA THR A 236 -6.32 30.47 23.41
C THR A 236 -5.14 31.00 24.24
N PRO A 237 -4.91 32.33 24.31
CA PRO A 237 -3.86 32.92 25.15
C PRO A 237 -3.97 32.47 26.61
N GLY A 238 -2.88 31.93 27.16
CA GLY A 238 -2.83 31.40 28.54
C GLY A 238 -3.64 30.12 28.79
N GLY A 239 -4.25 29.54 27.75
CA GLY A 239 -5.08 28.32 27.87
C GLY A 239 -4.27 27.03 27.97
N THR A 240 -4.95 25.91 28.22
CA THR A 240 -4.30 24.60 28.41
C THR A 240 -3.47 24.16 27.20
N THR A 241 -3.96 24.43 25.98
CA THR A 241 -3.32 24.03 24.72
C THR A 241 -1.89 24.57 24.58
N ILE A 242 -1.64 25.85 24.92
CA ILE A 242 -0.32 26.44 24.71
C ILE A 242 0.74 25.86 25.67
N TYR A 243 0.35 25.52 26.89
CA TYR A 243 1.24 24.84 27.85
C TYR A 243 1.57 23.42 27.39
N GLY A 244 0.58 22.69 26.85
CA GLY A 244 0.80 21.38 26.25
C GLY A 244 1.71 21.44 25.02
N LEU A 245 1.48 22.39 24.11
CA LEU A 245 2.33 22.62 22.95
C LEU A 245 3.77 22.98 23.36
N HIS A 246 3.95 23.84 24.36
CA HIS A 246 5.27 24.18 24.87
C HIS A 246 6.01 22.92 25.35
N ALA A 247 5.35 22.05 26.13
CA ALA A 247 5.96 20.80 26.57
C ALA A 247 6.32 19.85 25.40
N LEU A 248 5.49 19.78 24.36
CA LEU A 248 5.79 19.00 23.15
C LEU A 248 7.01 19.55 22.38
N GLU A 249 7.16 20.88 22.32
CA GLU A 249 8.33 21.52 21.69
C GLU A 249 9.61 21.27 22.51
N GLN A 250 9.53 21.33 23.85
CA GLN A 250 10.67 20.95 24.72
C GLN A 250 11.08 19.48 24.53
N GLY A 251 10.11 18.61 24.26
CA GLY A 251 10.35 17.21 23.91
C GLY A 251 10.86 16.98 22.49
N GLY A 252 11.00 18.03 21.66
CA GLY A 252 11.53 17.93 20.31
C GLY A 252 10.62 17.20 19.32
N LEU A 253 9.29 17.24 19.52
CA LEU A 253 8.30 16.49 18.72
C LEU A 253 8.53 16.59 17.21
N ARG A 254 8.77 17.81 16.70
CA ARG A 254 8.95 18.04 15.25
C ARG A 254 10.22 17.38 14.74
N ALA A 255 11.33 17.55 15.45
CA ALA A 255 12.61 16.95 15.08
C ALA A 255 12.50 15.43 15.06
N ALA A 256 11.95 14.83 16.13
CA ALA A 256 11.77 13.37 16.21
C ALA A 256 10.88 12.83 15.08
N THR A 257 9.79 13.51 14.76
CA THR A 257 8.86 13.09 13.70
C THR A 257 9.49 13.18 12.32
N MET A 258 10.23 14.26 12.04
CA MET A 258 10.95 14.42 10.76
C MET A 258 12.02 13.35 10.58
N SER A 259 12.81 13.08 11.62
CA SER A 259 13.84 12.03 11.60
C SER A 259 13.24 10.62 11.43
N ALA A 260 12.05 10.35 11.99
CA ALA A 260 11.37 9.07 11.80
C ALA A 260 10.99 8.84 10.32
N VAL A 261 10.42 9.84 9.65
CA VAL A 261 10.07 9.76 8.22
C VAL A 261 11.32 9.60 7.36
N GLU A 262 12.39 10.36 7.65
CA GLU A 262 13.66 10.25 6.95
C GLU A 262 14.26 8.84 7.09
N ALA A 263 14.39 8.34 8.31
CA ALA A 263 14.96 7.02 8.58
C ALA A 263 14.16 5.89 7.89
N ALA A 264 12.83 5.95 7.97
CA ALA A 264 11.97 4.98 7.31
C ALA A 264 12.07 5.04 5.77
N THR A 265 12.18 6.25 5.21
CA THR A 265 12.38 6.47 3.77
C THR A 265 13.72 5.91 3.30
N CYS A 266 14.81 6.19 4.04
CA CYS A 266 16.14 5.66 3.74
C CYS A 266 16.13 4.12 3.77
N ARG A 267 15.47 3.53 4.78
CA ARG A 267 15.33 2.08 4.85
C ARG A 267 14.50 1.50 3.71
N ALA A 268 13.43 2.16 3.27
CA ALA A 268 12.63 1.73 2.13
C ALA A 268 13.49 1.67 0.84
N LYS A 269 14.32 2.70 0.61
CA LYS A 269 15.26 2.75 -0.53
C LYS A 269 16.28 1.61 -0.48
N GLU A 270 16.85 1.32 0.70
CA GLU A 270 17.78 0.19 0.87
C GLU A 270 17.13 -1.16 0.53
N LEU A 271 15.90 -1.39 1.00
CA LEU A 271 15.17 -2.63 0.75
C LEU A 271 14.86 -2.79 -0.75
N SER A 272 14.42 -1.72 -1.41
CA SER A 272 14.17 -1.72 -2.86
C SER A 272 15.44 -2.09 -3.65
N ARG A 273 16.59 -1.50 -3.28
CA ARG A 273 17.88 -1.83 -3.90
C ARG A 273 18.28 -3.28 -3.69
N LYS A 274 18.08 -3.83 -2.49
CA LYS A 274 18.38 -5.24 -2.19
C LYS A 274 17.51 -6.20 -3.00
N ILE A 275 16.23 -5.89 -3.16
CA ILE A 275 15.31 -6.68 -3.99
C ILE A 275 15.78 -6.67 -5.44
N HIS A 276 16.12 -5.49 -5.97
CA HIS A 276 16.64 -5.35 -7.34
C HIS A 276 17.93 -6.15 -7.56
N LEU A 277 18.90 -6.05 -6.65
CA LEU A 277 20.18 -6.80 -6.75
C LEU A 277 19.98 -8.32 -6.59
N GLY A 278 19.13 -8.75 -5.67
CA GLY A 278 18.79 -10.16 -5.50
C GLY A 278 18.17 -10.74 -6.77
N LEU A 279 17.35 -9.95 -7.46
CA LEU A 279 16.76 -10.34 -8.74
C LEU A 279 17.78 -10.51 -9.85
N GLN A 280 18.75 -9.60 -9.96
CA GLN A 280 19.82 -9.71 -10.95
C GLN A 280 20.75 -10.91 -10.71
N SER A 281 20.96 -11.31 -9.45
CA SER A 281 21.80 -12.47 -9.11
C SER A 281 21.16 -13.82 -9.50
N HIS A 282 19.84 -13.86 -9.72
CA HIS A 282 19.11 -15.07 -10.10
C HIS A 282 18.80 -15.17 -11.61
N THR A 283 19.09 -14.14 -12.41
CA THR A 283 18.87 -14.12 -13.86
C THR A 283 20.14 -14.35 -14.70
N GLY A 284 21.27 -14.65 -14.07
CA GLY A 284 22.47 -15.13 -14.77
C GLY A 284 22.28 -16.57 -15.26
N PRO A 285 22.82 -16.97 -16.44
CA PRO A 285 22.84 -18.37 -16.83
C PRO A 285 23.58 -19.17 -15.75
N ASN A 286 23.02 -20.31 -15.36
CA ASN A 286 23.62 -21.27 -14.44
C ASN A 286 25.04 -21.64 -14.89
N CYS A 287 26.04 -20.89 -14.44
CA CYS A 287 27.40 -21.40 -14.31
C CYS A 287 27.47 -22.22 -13.03
N CYS A 288 26.83 -23.40 -13.08
CA CYS A 288 27.28 -24.52 -12.27
C CYS A 288 28.66 -24.92 -12.77
N SER A 289 29.71 -24.32 -12.20
CA SER A 289 31.03 -24.95 -12.18
C SER A 289 31.87 -24.39 -11.04
N SER A 290 32.09 -25.28 -10.06
CA SER A 290 33.31 -25.39 -9.27
C SER A 290 33.76 -24.19 -8.44
N TRP A 291 33.29 -24.09 -7.20
CA TRP A 291 34.13 -23.63 -6.08
C TRP A 291 33.70 -24.31 -4.77
N LEU A 292 34.23 -25.52 -4.56
CA LEU A 292 34.68 -25.97 -3.24
C LEU A 292 36.16 -26.31 -3.44
N PRO A 293 37.07 -25.86 -2.55
CA PRO A 293 37.43 -26.73 -1.42
C PRO A 293 37.82 -25.90 -0.15
N PRO A 294 38.52 -26.48 0.86
CA PRO A 294 37.93 -27.04 2.06
C PRO A 294 38.38 -26.33 3.36
N ASN A 295 37.71 -26.61 4.47
CA ASN A 295 38.19 -26.46 5.86
C ASN A 295 38.92 -25.15 6.26
N SER A 296 38.30 -24.36 7.12
CA SER A 296 39.00 -23.82 8.30
C SER A 296 38.04 -23.46 9.44
N LEU A 297 38.12 -24.30 10.48
CA LEU A 297 38.00 -23.98 11.90
C LEU A 297 38.03 -22.49 12.26
N TRP A 298 37.02 -22.00 12.99
CA TRP A 298 37.11 -21.08 14.16
C TRP A 298 35.77 -21.19 14.91
N ARG A 299 35.75 -21.87 16.07
CA ARG A 299 35.63 -21.28 17.43
C ARG A 299 34.40 -20.40 17.65
#